data_AF-A0A1I2Z5N0-F1
#
_entry.id   AF-A0A1I2Z5N0-F1
#
_cell.length_a   1.000
_cell.length_b   1.000
_cell.length_c   1.000
_cell.angle_alpha   90.00
_cell.angle_beta   90.00
_cell.angle_gamma   90.00
#
_symmetry.space_group_name_H-M   'P 1'
#
loop_
_entity.id
_entity.type
_entity.pdbx_description
1 polymer ?
#
loop_
_entity_poly.entity_id
_entity_poly.type
_entity_poly.pdbx_seq_one_letter_code
_entity_poly.pdbx_strand_id
1 'polypeptide(L)'
;MKTGVTHTPARGRPAGLPRSLVRGTADSARSSDRESARKPWVGRSYAHLVLPVPHLDERHRELLDRAVRGQAGRDTDHGDDGHDSGTGEIRPGRGDRTWQVVNAEADAEPGLPVLRRQWRHPGGDSLLLVVLGWYPLVVTVGPEQAASIRARRALRRVVDAARAAGARTLPDADLSRVLAQSRERWERAVALRQVIEERRTWLECRHCGGCGEWSAYGVLHCCGCARRFAPADDAERDERGRVAAEESARAERELAELGSGAGLFADWPARPDGGADRDADR
;
A
#
# COMPACT_ATOMS: atom_id res chain seq x y z
N MET A 1 -20.41 -23.12 -71.13
CA MET A 1 -21.37 -22.23 -71.83
C MET A 1 -22.79 -22.57 -71.36
N LYS A 2 -23.73 -21.61 -71.43
CA LYS A 2 -25.22 -21.73 -71.44
C LYS A 2 -25.87 -23.07 -70.95
N THR A 3 -26.55 -23.21 -69.79
CA THR A 3 -27.80 -22.59 -69.22
C THR A 3 -29.10 -23.42 -69.40
N GLY A 4 -29.83 -23.71 -68.30
CA GLY A 4 -31.23 -24.23 -68.23
C GLY A 4 -31.56 -24.74 -66.79
N VAL A 5 -32.60 -24.31 -66.03
CA VAL A 5 -34.09 -24.43 -66.17
C VAL A 5 -34.59 -25.84 -65.79
N THR A 6 -35.59 -26.11 -64.91
CA THR A 6 -36.63 -25.33 -64.15
C THR A 6 -36.33 -25.25 -62.61
N HIS A 7 -37.13 -24.79 -61.61
CA HIS A 7 -38.55 -24.38 -61.38
C HIS A 7 -39.60 -25.53 -61.09
N THR A 8 -40.58 -25.52 -60.15
CA THR A 8 -41.02 -24.56 -59.05
C THR A 8 -41.54 -25.29 -57.71
N PRO A 9 -42.72 -25.08 -57.00
CA PRO A 9 -42.78 -25.26 -55.50
C PRO A 9 -43.97 -26.03 -54.80
N ALA A 10 -43.87 -26.31 -53.49
CA ALA A 10 -45.00 -26.46 -52.51
C ALA A 10 -44.51 -26.24 -51.05
N ARG A 11 -44.99 -25.28 -50.25
CA ARG A 11 -46.24 -25.22 -49.42
C ARG A 11 -46.34 -26.27 -48.28
N GLY A 12 -46.24 -25.82 -47.01
CA GLY A 12 -46.43 -26.65 -45.81
C GLY A 12 -46.32 -25.93 -44.44
N ARG A 13 -47.41 -25.29 -44.00
CA ARG A 13 -47.71 -24.84 -42.60
C ARG A 13 -49.14 -25.38 -42.28
N PRO A 14 -49.64 -25.52 -41.03
CA PRO A 14 -49.36 -24.65 -39.86
C PRO A 14 -49.39 -25.35 -38.46
N ALA A 15 -49.53 -24.52 -37.40
CA ALA A 15 -50.18 -24.77 -36.10
C ALA A 15 -49.45 -25.56 -34.98
N GLY A 16 -49.57 -25.05 -33.74
CA GLY A 16 -48.95 -25.60 -32.52
C GLY A 16 -48.82 -24.59 -31.37
N LEU A 17 -49.94 -24.12 -30.79
CA LEU A 17 -50.06 -23.14 -29.69
C LEU A 17 -51.38 -23.39 -28.94
N PRO A 18 -51.64 -22.86 -27.70
CA PRO A 18 -50.75 -22.21 -26.71
C PRO A 18 -51.02 -22.74 -25.26
N ARG A 19 -50.72 -21.90 -24.23
CA ARG A 19 -51.10 -21.97 -22.78
C ARG A 19 -50.13 -22.76 -21.88
N SER A 20 -49.88 -22.38 -20.61
CA SER A 20 -50.41 -21.24 -19.81
C SER A 20 -49.42 -20.66 -18.79
N LEU A 21 -49.56 -19.34 -18.58
CA LEU A 21 -49.31 -18.55 -17.36
C LEU A 21 -48.74 -19.29 -16.11
N VAL A 22 -47.53 -18.90 -15.69
CA VAL A 22 -47.21 -18.65 -14.27
C VAL A 22 -46.53 -17.28 -14.17
N ARG A 23 -46.99 -16.45 -13.24
CA ARG A 23 -46.50 -15.07 -13.03
C ARG A 23 -45.56 -15.05 -11.82
N GLY A 24 -44.26 -15.18 -12.05
CA GLY A 24 -43.23 -15.24 -11.00
C GLY A 24 -42.26 -14.06 -11.06
N THR A 25 -42.23 -13.24 -10.01
CA THR A 25 -41.37 -12.05 -9.90
C THR A 25 -39.89 -12.42 -9.69
N ALA A 26 -39.04 -12.26 -10.71
CA ALA A 26 -37.59 -12.51 -10.59
C ALA A 26 -36.67 -11.61 -11.45
N ASP A 27 -37.17 -10.93 -12.48
CA ASP A 27 -36.28 -10.26 -13.48
C ASP A 27 -35.60 -8.97 -13.00
N SER A 28 -36.08 -8.31 -11.94
CA SER A 28 -35.43 -7.11 -11.40
C SER A 28 -34.07 -7.37 -10.75
N ALA A 29 -33.78 -8.62 -10.34
CA ALA A 29 -32.56 -8.98 -9.61
C ALA A 29 -31.39 -9.42 -10.51
N ARG A 30 -31.58 -9.49 -11.84
CA ARG A 30 -30.54 -9.95 -12.79
C ARG A 30 -29.86 -8.83 -13.58
N SER A 31 -30.23 -7.59 -13.34
CA SER A 31 -29.70 -6.40 -14.02
C SER A 31 -28.59 -5.70 -13.23
N SER A 32 -28.78 -5.52 -11.91
CA SER A 32 -27.82 -4.84 -11.02
C SER A 32 -26.45 -5.53 -10.93
N ASP A 33 -26.46 -6.85 -10.75
CA ASP A 33 -25.29 -7.60 -10.30
C ASP A 33 -24.27 -7.88 -11.42
N ARG A 34 -24.57 -7.45 -12.65
CA ARG A 34 -23.67 -7.59 -13.82
C ARG A 34 -22.86 -6.34 -14.15
N GLU A 35 -23.21 -5.17 -13.61
CA GLU A 35 -22.48 -3.92 -13.88
C GLU A 35 -21.19 -3.80 -13.04
N SER A 36 -21.20 -4.32 -11.80
CA SER A 36 -20.07 -4.25 -10.85
C SER A 36 -18.86 -5.12 -11.22
N ALA A 37 -18.95 -5.96 -12.25
CA ALA A 37 -17.92 -6.94 -12.64
C ALA A 37 -16.94 -6.44 -13.74
N ARG A 38 -16.88 -5.13 -14.02
CA ARG A 38 -15.95 -4.55 -14.99
C ARG A 38 -14.50 -4.63 -14.49
N LYS A 39 -13.77 -5.70 -14.85
CA LYS A 39 -12.34 -5.93 -14.58
C LYS A 39 -11.51 -4.64 -14.81
N PRO A 40 -11.03 -3.92 -13.77
CA PRO A 40 -10.64 -2.52 -13.94
C PRO A 40 -9.32 -2.25 -14.69
N TRP A 41 -8.54 -3.28 -15.03
CA TRP A 41 -7.09 -3.14 -15.26
C TRP A 41 -6.60 -3.57 -16.66
N VAL A 42 -7.42 -4.27 -17.46
CA VAL A 42 -6.99 -4.75 -18.78
C VAL A 42 -6.84 -3.56 -19.74
N GLY A 43 -5.63 -3.37 -20.29
CA GLY A 43 -5.34 -2.34 -21.28
C GLY A 43 -5.06 -0.93 -20.72
N ARG A 44 -4.70 -0.80 -19.44
CA ARG A 44 -4.38 0.50 -18.80
C ARG A 44 -2.91 0.57 -18.39
N SER A 45 -2.34 1.79 -18.38
CA SER A 45 -0.99 2.02 -17.88
C SER A 45 -0.99 2.15 -16.36
N TYR A 46 -0.45 1.16 -15.65
CA TYR A 46 -0.23 1.17 -14.20
C TYR A 46 1.22 0.77 -13.89
N ALA A 47 1.60 0.89 -12.62
CA ALA A 47 2.83 0.33 -12.08
C ALA A 47 2.57 -0.29 -10.71
N HIS A 48 3.06 -1.51 -10.49
CA HIS A 48 3.21 -2.08 -9.16
C HIS A 48 4.55 -1.62 -8.57
N LEU A 49 4.55 -1.23 -7.30
CA LEU A 49 5.71 -0.72 -6.59
C LEU A 49 5.85 -1.43 -5.23
N VAL A 50 7.07 -1.82 -4.87
CA VAL A 50 7.42 -2.26 -3.51
C VAL A 50 8.29 -1.18 -2.89
N LEU A 51 7.83 -0.57 -1.80
CA LEU A 51 8.55 0.48 -1.07
C LEU A 51 9.23 -0.12 0.16
N PRO A 52 10.49 0.25 0.49
CA PRO A 52 11.27 -0.33 1.62
C PRO A 52 10.80 0.16 3.00
N VAL A 53 9.50 0.29 3.21
CA VAL A 53 8.87 0.77 4.45
C VAL A 53 7.66 -0.09 4.82
N PRO A 54 7.32 -0.17 6.13
CA PRO A 54 6.16 -0.94 6.58
C PRO A 54 4.81 -0.27 6.26
N HIS A 55 4.74 1.04 6.00
CA HIS A 55 3.53 1.78 5.63
C HIS A 55 3.86 3.13 4.96
N LEU A 56 2.87 3.82 4.40
CA LEU A 56 3.02 5.21 3.94
C LEU A 56 2.95 6.17 5.14
N ASP A 57 4.10 6.67 5.59
CA ASP A 57 4.17 7.82 6.51
C ASP A 57 3.97 9.16 5.76
N GLU A 58 3.99 10.27 6.51
CA GLU A 58 3.80 11.62 5.94
C GLU A 58 4.85 11.99 4.88
N ARG A 59 6.13 11.66 5.10
CA ARG A 59 7.20 11.95 4.14
C ARG A 59 6.96 11.22 2.81
N HIS A 60 6.43 10.01 2.86
CA HIS A 60 6.03 9.26 1.67
C HIS A 60 4.76 9.84 1.02
N ARG A 61 3.78 10.31 1.79
CA ARG A 61 2.60 11.03 1.26
C ARG A 61 3.01 12.31 0.53
N GLU A 62 3.83 13.15 1.15
CA GLU A 62 4.36 14.39 0.56
C GLU A 62 5.22 14.15 -0.70
N LEU A 63 6.02 13.08 -0.72
CA LEU A 63 6.82 12.69 -1.89
C LEU A 63 5.90 12.40 -3.08
N LEU A 64 4.89 11.54 -2.88
CA LEU A 64 3.96 11.11 -3.92
C LEU A 64 3.08 12.29 -4.39
N ASP A 65 2.58 13.10 -3.46
CA ASP A 65 1.79 14.30 -3.77
C ASP A 65 2.58 15.33 -4.60
N ARG A 66 3.84 15.62 -4.23
CA ARG A 66 4.73 16.49 -5.02
C ARG A 66 5.02 15.90 -6.40
N ALA A 67 5.26 14.59 -6.49
CA ALA A 67 5.49 13.91 -7.76
C ALA A 67 4.29 14.00 -8.70
N VAL A 68 3.07 13.77 -8.21
CA VAL A 68 1.83 13.94 -8.98
C VAL A 68 1.67 15.39 -9.43
N ARG A 69 1.87 16.38 -8.54
CA ARG A 69 1.77 17.83 -8.84
C ARG A 69 2.91 18.39 -9.72
N GLY A 70 3.88 17.57 -10.11
CA GLY A 70 5.04 18.02 -10.90
C GLY A 70 5.96 18.98 -10.15
N GLN A 71 6.04 18.86 -8.82
CA GLN A 71 6.87 19.64 -7.91
C GLN A 71 8.15 18.89 -7.51
N ALA A 72 8.74 18.14 -8.45
CA ALA A 72 10.09 17.63 -8.30
C ALA A 72 11.07 18.81 -8.13
N GLY A 73 12.22 18.55 -7.48
CA GLY A 73 13.19 19.58 -7.14
C GLY A 73 13.73 20.33 -8.36
N ARG A 74 14.38 21.46 -8.09
CA ARG A 74 15.42 21.98 -9.01
C ARG A 74 16.60 20.99 -9.05
N ASP A 75 17.57 21.29 -9.89
CA ASP A 75 18.92 20.70 -9.86
C ASP A 75 19.07 19.31 -10.52
N THR A 76 18.61 19.19 -11.77
CA THR A 76 19.46 18.66 -12.87
C THR A 76 19.04 19.29 -14.21
N ASP A 77 19.52 20.49 -14.50
CA ASP A 77 19.61 21.01 -15.86
C ASP A 77 21.08 21.41 -16.07
N HIS A 78 21.82 20.58 -16.82
CA HIS A 78 23.16 20.93 -17.31
C HIS A 78 22.99 21.29 -18.78
N GLY A 79 22.96 22.61 -19.04
CA GLY A 79 22.88 23.13 -20.40
C GLY A 79 24.16 22.84 -21.18
N ASP A 80 23.99 22.35 -22.41
CA ASP A 80 25.00 22.30 -23.45
C ASP A 80 24.39 23.01 -24.68
N ASP A 81 24.47 24.34 -24.68
CA ASP A 81 23.74 25.22 -25.61
C ASP A 81 24.39 25.30 -27.00
N GLY A 82 24.29 24.21 -27.77
CA GLY A 82 24.55 24.21 -29.21
C GLY A 82 23.40 24.82 -30.01
N HIS A 83 23.70 25.82 -30.86
CA HIS A 83 22.78 26.30 -31.92
C HIS A 83 22.38 25.12 -32.86
N ASP A 84 21.21 25.10 -33.53
CA ASP A 84 20.56 26.20 -34.25
C ASP A 84 19.04 25.96 -34.48
N SER A 85 18.31 27.04 -34.76
CA SER A 85 16.96 27.21 -35.33
C SER A 85 16.02 25.99 -35.49
N GLY A 86 15.04 25.89 -34.57
CA GLY A 86 13.84 25.07 -34.74
C GLY A 86 12.65 25.58 -33.91
N THR A 87 11.49 25.81 -34.53
CA THR A 87 10.31 26.40 -33.87
C THR A 87 9.71 25.51 -32.77
N GLY A 88 9.81 25.91 -31.50
CA GLY A 88 9.04 25.29 -30.41
C GLY A 88 9.40 25.76 -29.01
N GLU A 89 8.65 26.70 -28.44
CA GLU A 89 8.75 27.06 -27.01
C GLU A 89 8.30 25.88 -26.10
N ILE A 90 9.23 25.01 -25.69
CA ILE A 90 8.98 24.02 -24.63
C ILE A 90 9.02 24.73 -23.27
N ARG A 91 8.00 25.53 -22.97
CA ARG A 91 7.83 26.15 -21.65
C ARG A 91 7.56 25.06 -20.59
N PRO A 92 8.20 25.11 -19.40
CA PRO A 92 7.90 24.20 -18.31
C PRO A 92 6.40 24.29 -17.94
N GLY A 93 5.72 23.14 -17.93
CA GLY A 93 4.27 23.06 -18.08
C GLY A 93 3.46 23.74 -16.97
N ARG A 94 2.82 24.88 -17.29
CA ARG A 94 1.95 25.67 -16.40
C ARG A 94 0.66 24.96 -15.93
N GLY A 95 0.51 23.65 -16.15
CA GLY A 95 -0.77 22.93 -16.10
C GLY A 95 -0.79 21.60 -15.35
N ASP A 96 0.22 21.30 -14.51
CA ASP A 96 0.26 20.09 -13.68
C ASP A 96 0.26 20.38 -12.15
N ARG A 97 0.29 21.65 -11.71
CA ARG A 97 0.19 22.00 -10.27
C ARG A 97 -1.22 21.88 -9.69
N THR A 98 -2.16 21.41 -10.50
CA THR A 98 -3.62 21.42 -10.29
C THR A 98 -4.16 20.10 -9.74
N TRP A 99 -3.33 19.07 -9.56
CA TRP A 99 -3.76 17.80 -8.97
C TRP A 99 -4.07 17.93 -7.48
N GLN A 100 -5.31 17.63 -7.11
CA GLN A 100 -5.82 17.64 -5.73
C GLN A 100 -6.00 16.20 -5.24
N VAL A 101 -5.70 15.94 -3.96
CA VAL A 101 -6.11 14.70 -3.29
C VAL A 101 -7.61 14.84 -2.99
N VAL A 102 -8.40 13.82 -3.34
CA VAL A 102 -9.88 13.87 -3.25
C VAL A 102 -10.49 12.71 -2.48
N ASN A 103 -9.73 11.65 -2.26
CA ASN A 103 -10.10 10.55 -1.38
C ASN A 103 -8.82 9.91 -0.84
N ALA A 104 -8.82 9.58 0.44
CA ALA A 104 -7.67 9.04 1.14
C ALA A 104 -8.17 8.17 2.31
N GLU A 105 -8.49 6.92 2.00
CA GLU A 105 -9.12 5.99 2.95
C GLU A 105 -8.08 5.51 3.97
N ALA A 106 -8.40 5.68 5.26
CA ALA A 106 -7.49 5.55 6.41
C ALA A 106 -6.33 6.58 6.47
N ASP A 107 -6.43 7.71 5.77
CA ASP A 107 -5.41 8.78 5.81
C ASP A 107 -5.56 9.74 7.00
N ALA A 108 -6.73 9.73 7.66
CA ALA A 108 -7.15 10.72 8.66
C ALA A 108 -6.71 10.42 10.11
N GLU A 109 -6.27 9.19 10.41
CA GLU A 109 -5.86 8.78 11.76
C GLU A 109 -4.35 8.54 11.82
N PRO A 110 -3.57 9.35 12.58
CA PRO A 110 -2.14 9.15 12.74
C PRO A 110 -1.81 7.76 13.30
N GLY A 111 -1.04 6.98 12.54
CA GLY A 111 -0.67 5.61 12.89
C GLY A 111 -1.51 4.52 12.22
N LEU A 112 -2.62 4.85 11.54
CA LEU A 112 -3.33 3.88 10.70
C LEU A 112 -2.67 3.71 9.31
N PRO A 113 -2.73 2.49 8.74
CA PRO A 113 -2.24 2.22 7.38
C PRO A 113 -3.15 2.84 6.30
N VAL A 114 -2.63 3.79 5.51
CA VAL A 114 -3.30 4.32 4.32
C VAL A 114 -3.63 3.19 3.34
N LEU A 115 -4.92 2.91 3.12
CA LEU A 115 -5.34 1.79 2.25
C LEU A 115 -5.41 2.20 0.77
N ARG A 116 -5.84 3.45 0.53
CA ARG A 116 -6.15 4.00 -0.80
C ARG A 116 -5.89 5.50 -0.83
N ARG A 117 -5.26 6.02 -1.91
CA ARG A 117 -5.10 7.46 -2.15
C ARG A 117 -5.49 7.82 -3.59
N GLN A 118 -6.34 8.82 -3.78
CA GLN A 118 -6.85 9.25 -5.08
C GLN A 118 -6.52 10.73 -5.33
N TRP A 119 -5.84 10.99 -6.45
CA TRP A 119 -5.65 12.34 -6.97
C TRP A 119 -6.58 12.58 -8.17
N ARG A 120 -7.15 13.78 -8.29
CA ARG A 120 -7.87 14.22 -9.48
C ARG A 120 -7.31 15.51 -10.04
N HIS A 121 -7.36 15.61 -11.36
CA HIS A 121 -7.05 16.82 -12.11
C HIS A 121 -8.37 17.50 -12.55
N PRO A 122 -8.50 18.84 -12.47
CA PRO A 122 -9.71 19.56 -12.91
C PRO A 122 -10.12 19.30 -14.36
N GLY A 123 -9.17 18.90 -15.21
CA GLY A 123 -9.40 18.45 -16.59
C GLY A 123 -9.90 17.00 -16.74
N GLY A 124 -10.43 16.37 -15.68
CA GLY A 124 -11.11 15.07 -15.73
C GLY A 124 -10.24 13.83 -15.50
N ASP A 125 -8.91 13.94 -15.47
CA ASP A 125 -8.03 12.82 -15.15
C ASP A 125 -8.10 12.44 -13.66
N SER A 126 -7.86 11.17 -13.36
CA SER A 126 -7.55 10.71 -12.01
C SER A 126 -6.34 9.77 -11.99
N LEU A 127 -5.68 9.71 -10.84
CA LEU A 127 -4.74 8.67 -10.45
C LEU A 127 -5.20 8.07 -9.13
N LEU A 128 -5.02 6.77 -9.00
CA LEU A 128 -5.37 5.98 -7.84
C LEU A 128 -4.17 5.15 -7.42
N LEU A 129 -3.78 5.26 -6.15
CA LEU A 129 -2.91 4.33 -5.44
C LEU A 129 -3.76 3.42 -4.56
N VAL A 130 -3.47 2.12 -4.60
CA VAL A 130 -4.08 1.08 -3.75
C VAL A 130 -2.96 0.25 -3.12
N VAL A 131 -3.04 0.02 -1.80
CA VAL A 131 -2.13 -0.93 -1.14
C VAL A 131 -2.62 -2.36 -1.34
N LEU A 132 -1.69 -3.26 -1.68
CA LEU A 132 -1.95 -4.69 -1.89
C LEU A 132 -1.32 -5.59 -0.82
N GLY A 133 -0.29 -5.11 -0.12
CA GLY A 133 0.45 -5.89 0.88
C GLY A 133 1.32 -5.02 1.78
N TRP A 134 1.78 -5.61 2.90
CA TRP A 134 2.52 -4.93 3.96
C TRP A 134 3.81 -5.71 4.29
N TYR A 135 4.79 -5.03 4.91
CA TYR A 135 6.08 -5.59 5.35
C TYR A 135 6.87 -6.40 4.28
N PRO A 136 7.37 -5.77 3.20
CA PRO A 136 7.34 -4.35 2.88
C PRO A 136 6.01 -3.92 2.24
N LEU A 137 5.78 -2.61 2.18
CA LEU A 137 4.61 -2.02 1.53
C LEU A 137 4.61 -2.31 0.01
N VAL A 138 3.57 -3.01 -0.45
CA VAL A 138 3.32 -3.27 -1.88
C VAL A 138 2.10 -2.48 -2.34
N VAL A 139 2.26 -1.63 -3.36
CA VAL A 139 1.18 -0.78 -3.89
C VAL A 139 1.04 -0.92 -5.40
N THR A 140 -0.13 -0.53 -5.91
CA THR A 140 -0.37 -0.30 -7.34
C THR A 140 -0.77 1.14 -7.54
N VAL A 141 -0.21 1.81 -8.55
CA VAL A 141 -0.61 3.16 -8.96
C VAL A 141 -0.95 3.22 -10.45
N GLY A 142 -2.07 3.85 -10.80
CA GLY A 142 -2.54 4.00 -12.19
C GLY A 142 -3.81 4.83 -12.29
N PRO A 143 -4.30 5.14 -13.51
CA PRO A 143 -5.53 5.88 -13.72
C PRO A 143 -6.77 4.99 -13.59
N GLU A 144 -7.85 5.53 -13.02
CA GLU A 144 -9.14 4.82 -12.91
C GLU A 144 -9.90 4.74 -14.25
N GLN A 145 -9.40 5.41 -15.28
CA GLN A 145 -9.97 5.54 -16.62
C GLN A 145 -8.90 5.29 -17.71
N ALA A 146 -9.24 5.57 -18.98
CA ALA A 146 -8.26 5.46 -20.07
C ALA A 146 -7.08 6.43 -19.86
N ALA A 147 -5.86 5.94 -20.07
CA ALA A 147 -4.64 6.64 -19.66
C ALA A 147 -4.29 7.81 -20.61
N SER A 148 -4.73 9.02 -20.28
CA SER A 148 -4.35 10.25 -20.99
C SER A 148 -2.84 10.50 -20.94
N ILE A 149 -2.33 11.41 -21.77
CA ILE A 149 -0.92 11.82 -21.74
C ILE A 149 -0.58 12.48 -20.39
N ARG A 150 -1.52 13.22 -19.77
CA ARG A 150 -1.33 13.87 -18.47
C ARG A 150 -1.24 12.83 -17.35
N ALA A 151 -2.19 11.88 -17.30
CA ALA A 151 -2.19 10.79 -16.34
C ALA A 151 -0.92 9.93 -16.46
N ARG A 152 -0.46 9.62 -17.69
CA ARG A 152 0.81 8.90 -17.92
C ARG A 152 2.06 9.67 -17.47
N ARG A 153 2.10 11.00 -17.65
CA ARG A 153 3.20 11.84 -17.15
C ARG A 153 3.22 11.89 -15.62
N ALA A 154 2.06 12.06 -14.98
CA ALA A 154 1.95 12.05 -13.52
C ALA A 154 2.30 10.67 -12.92
N LEU A 155 1.84 9.57 -13.52
CA LEU A 155 2.23 8.21 -13.16
C LEU A 155 3.75 8.02 -13.27
N ARG A 156 4.38 8.48 -14.34
CA ARG A 156 5.83 8.35 -14.52
C ARG A 156 6.59 9.07 -13.40
N ARG A 157 6.23 10.32 -13.10
CA ARG A 157 6.83 11.08 -11.98
C ARG A 157 6.68 10.37 -10.64
N VAL A 158 5.53 9.73 -10.38
CA VAL A 158 5.33 8.93 -9.16
C VAL A 158 6.28 7.73 -9.10
N VAL A 159 6.41 6.98 -10.20
CA VAL A 159 7.34 5.84 -10.29
C VAL A 159 8.79 6.31 -10.11
N ASP A 160 9.20 7.39 -10.77
CA ASP A 160 10.55 7.92 -10.70
C ASP A 160 10.88 8.44 -9.28
N ALA A 161 9.95 9.17 -8.64
CA ALA A 161 10.11 9.64 -7.27
C ALA A 161 10.12 8.49 -6.23
N ALA A 162 9.27 7.48 -6.40
CA ALA A 162 9.28 6.30 -5.55
C ALA A 162 10.61 5.53 -5.69
N ARG A 163 11.13 5.38 -6.91
CA ARG A 163 12.46 4.77 -7.16
C ARG A 163 13.60 5.57 -6.56
N ALA A 164 13.54 6.91 -6.60
CA ALA A 164 14.49 7.78 -5.91
C ALA A 164 14.44 7.62 -4.37
N ALA A 165 13.30 7.23 -3.82
CA ALA A 165 13.13 6.82 -2.41
C ALA A 165 13.39 5.32 -2.16
N GLY A 166 14.08 4.62 -3.07
CA GLY A 166 14.48 3.22 -2.91
C GLY A 166 13.42 2.17 -3.24
N ALA A 167 12.24 2.56 -3.75
CA ALA A 167 11.22 1.61 -4.18
C ALA A 167 11.62 0.87 -5.47
N ARG A 168 11.13 -0.36 -5.63
CA ARG A 168 11.27 -1.14 -6.88
C ARG A 168 9.95 -1.24 -7.64
N THR A 169 10.03 -1.18 -8.96
CA THR A 169 8.95 -1.60 -9.87
C THR A 169 8.84 -3.11 -9.90
N LEU A 170 7.63 -3.63 -9.74
CA LEU A 170 7.32 -5.06 -9.69
C LEU A 170 6.60 -5.50 -10.98
N PRO A 171 7.12 -6.48 -11.74
CA PRO A 171 6.41 -7.04 -12.89
C PRO A 171 5.17 -7.83 -12.49
N ASP A 172 4.11 -7.79 -13.31
CA ASP A 172 2.86 -8.52 -13.11
C ASP A 172 3.09 -10.04 -12.86
N ALA A 173 4.10 -10.62 -13.52
CA ALA A 173 4.49 -12.02 -13.40
C ALA A 173 5.03 -12.39 -11.99
N ASP A 174 5.61 -11.43 -11.27
CA ASP A 174 6.11 -11.61 -9.90
C ASP A 174 5.08 -11.21 -8.83
N LEU A 175 4.00 -10.52 -9.20
CA LEU A 175 3.04 -9.94 -8.27
C LEU A 175 2.41 -11.00 -7.35
N SER A 176 1.95 -12.12 -7.89
CA SER A 176 1.34 -13.20 -7.11
C SER A 176 2.29 -13.81 -6.07
N ARG A 177 3.55 -14.01 -6.46
CA ARG A 177 4.64 -14.48 -5.58
C ARG A 177 4.91 -13.49 -4.45
N VAL A 178 5.08 -12.22 -4.79
CA VAL A 178 5.38 -11.17 -3.80
C VAL A 178 4.20 -10.94 -2.84
N LEU A 179 2.95 -10.98 -3.30
CA LEU A 179 1.78 -10.84 -2.42
C LEU A 179 1.62 -12.02 -1.45
N ALA A 180 1.96 -13.24 -1.86
CA ALA A 180 2.00 -14.38 -0.94
C ALA A 180 3.07 -14.17 0.16
N GLN A 181 4.28 -13.77 -0.22
CA GLN A 181 5.37 -13.46 0.71
C GLN A 181 5.03 -12.28 1.65
N SER A 182 4.40 -11.22 1.15
CA SER A 182 3.91 -10.10 1.97
C SER A 182 2.84 -10.53 2.99
N ARG A 183 2.00 -11.52 2.65
CA ARG A 183 1.03 -12.07 3.62
C ARG A 183 1.74 -12.78 4.77
N GLU A 184 2.67 -13.69 4.46
CA GLU A 184 3.46 -14.42 5.48
C GLU A 184 4.23 -13.44 6.40
N ARG A 185 4.82 -12.40 5.80
CA ARG A 185 5.57 -11.36 6.52
C ARG A 185 4.66 -10.45 7.35
N TRP A 186 3.43 -10.17 6.92
CA TRP A 186 2.41 -9.51 7.75
C TRP A 186 1.97 -10.39 8.92
N GLU A 187 1.68 -11.68 8.71
CA GLU A 187 1.31 -12.61 9.78
C GLU A 187 2.44 -12.71 10.83
N ARG A 188 3.70 -12.74 10.39
CA ARG A 188 4.87 -12.65 11.28
C ARG A 188 4.96 -11.29 12.00
N ALA A 189 4.71 -10.18 11.32
CA ALA A 189 4.74 -8.84 11.91
C ALA A 189 3.65 -8.64 12.99
N VAL A 190 2.48 -9.25 12.84
CA VAL A 190 1.43 -9.27 13.88
C VAL A 190 1.92 -10.00 15.13
N ALA A 191 2.53 -11.17 14.99
CA ALA A 191 3.08 -11.93 16.11
C ALA A 191 4.20 -11.18 16.85
N LEU A 192 5.10 -10.51 16.13
CA LEU A 192 6.16 -9.68 16.72
C LEU A 192 5.60 -8.48 17.50
N ARG A 193 4.51 -7.87 17.02
CA ARG A 193 3.81 -6.78 17.74
C ARG A 193 3.12 -7.27 19.01
N GLN A 194 2.57 -8.49 19.01
CA GLN A 194 2.02 -9.12 20.21
C GLN A 194 3.11 -9.33 21.27
N VAL A 195 4.29 -9.83 20.89
CA VAL A 195 5.44 -9.97 21.81
C VAL A 195 5.83 -8.62 22.44
N ILE A 196 5.91 -7.54 21.66
CA ILE A 196 6.27 -6.21 22.17
C ILE A 196 5.24 -5.73 23.21
N GLU A 197 3.93 -5.86 22.94
CA GLU A 197 2.87 -5.41 23.86
C GLU A 197 2.77 -6.31 25.11
N GLU A 198 3.00 -7.62 24.99
CA GLU A 198 3.12 -8.52 26.14
C GLU A 198 4.32 -8.16 27.03
N ARG A 199 5.47 -7.80 26.43
CA ARG A 199 6.68 -7.42 27.16
C ARG A 199 6.63 -6.01 27.72
N ARG A 200 5.87 -5.09 27.11
CA ARG A 200 5.56 -3.76 27.64
C ARG A 200 5.07 -3.81 29.09
N THR A 201 4.16 -4.74 29.41
CA THR A 201 3.63 -4.91 30.78
C THR A 201 4.72 -5.25 31.81
N TRP A 202 5.76 -6.01 31.42
CA TRP A 202 6.91 -6.32 32.27
C TRP A 202 7.89 -5.15 32.46
N LEU A 203 7.78 -4.10 31.64
CA LEU A 203 8.60 -2.89 31.69
C LEU A 203 7.88 -1.74 32.43
N GLU A 204 6.56 -1.60 32.26
CA GLU A 204 5.76 -0.53 32.85
C GLU A 204 5.15 -0.88 34.23
N CYS A 205 5.08 -2.17 34.58
CA CYS A 205 4.47 -2.66 35.82
C CYS A 205 5.36 -3.69 36.55
N ARG A 206 5.09 -3.88 37.85
CA ARG A 206 5.69 -4.93 38.69
C ARG A 206 4.64 -5.98 39.09
N HIS A 207 4.97 -7.25 38.88
CA HIS A 207 4.14 -8.41 39.21
C HIS A 207 4.35 -8.87 40.65
N CYS A 208 3.29 -9.20 41.40
CA CYS A 208 3.39 -9.74 42.74
C CYS A 208 3.39 -11.27 42.77
N GLY A 209 4.55 -11.90 42.98
CA GLY A 209 4.67 -13.37 43.10
C GLY A 209 3.82 -14.01 44.22
N GLY A 210 3.30 -13.23 45.18
CA GLY A 210 2.42 -13.71 46.24
C GLY A 210 0.92 -13.74 45.92
N CYS A 211 0.45 -13.06 44.85
CA CYS A 211 -0.98 -13.04 44.49
C CYS A 211 -1.28 -12.85 43.00
N GLY A 212 -0.28 -12.81 42.12
CA GLY A 212 -0.43 -12.63 40.67
C GLY A 212 -0.67 -11.20 40.20
N GLU A 213 -1.03 -10.29 41.11
CA GLU A 213 -1.50 -8.94 40.74
C GLU A 213 -0.39 -7.99 40.25
N TRP A 214 -0.79 -7.12 39.33
CA TRP A 214 0.07 -6.11 38.70
C TRP A 214 -0.05 -4.76 39.38
N SER A 215 1.08 -4.18 39.77
CA SER A 215 1.17 -2.85 40.38
C SER A 215 2.06 -1.93 39.55
N ALA A 216 1.81 -0.61 39.57
CA ALA A 216 2.64 0.34 38.81
C ALA A 216 4.12 0.29 39.25
N TYR A 217 5.06 0.43 38.30
CA TYR A 217 6.49 0.14 38.48
C TYR A 217 7.11 0.64 39.80
N GLY A 218 6.86 1.91 40.17
CA GLY A 218 7.49 2.58 41.30
C GLY A 218 6.87 2.34 42.69
N VAL A 219 5.83 1.50 42.84
CA VAL A 219 5.16 1.34 44.14
C VAL A 219 5.88 0.36 45.07
N LEU A 220 5.80 0.63 46.38
CA LEU A 220 6.42 -0.17 47.45
C LEU A 220 5.54 -1.31 47.97
N HIS A 221 4.24 -1.31 47.67
CA HIS A 221 3.26 -2.30 48.13
C HIS A 221 2.40 -2.79 46.97
N CYS A 222 2.05 -4.08 46.96
CA CYS A 222 1.15 -4.65 45.95
C CYS A 222 -0.28 -4.10 46.10
N CYS A 223 -0.89 -3.72 44.99
CA CYS A 223 -2.28 -3.23 44.92
C CYS A 223 -3.32 -4.25 45.44
N GLY A 224 -3.14 -5.55 45.18
CA GLY A 224 -4.12 -6.59 45.51
C GLY A 224 -4.00 -7.12 46.94
N CYS A 225 -2.78 -7.42 47.40
CA CYS A 225 -2.55 -8.07 48.70
C CYS A 225 -1.88 -7.19 49.76
N ALA A 226 -1.63 -5.90 49.47
CA ALA A 226 -0.92 -4.93 50.31
C ALA A 226 0.50 -5.33 50.77
N ARG A 227 1.01 -6.51 50.39
CA ARG A 227 2.36 -6.97 50.71
C ARG A 227 3.40 -5.96 50.23
N ARG A 228 4.29 -5.54 51.13
CA ARG A 228 5.46 -4.74 50.79
C ARG A 228 6.42 -5.57 49.91
N PHE A 229 6.87 -5.00 48.80
CA PHE A 229 7.92 -5.61 47.99
C PHE A 229 9.27 -5.55 48.72
N ALA A 230 10.02 -6.64 48.66
CA ALA A 230 11.35 -6.79 49.24
C ALA A 230 12.43 -6.69 48.15
N PRO A 231 13.73 -6.51 48.52
CA PRO A 231 14.81 -6.44 47.53
C PRO A 231 14.91 -7.66 46.59
N ALA A 232 14.42 -8.83 47.01
CA ALA A 232 14.30 -10.01 46.15
C ALA A 232 13.23 -9.84 45.05
N ASP A 233 12.09 -9.19 45.34
CA ASP A 233 11.07 -8.84 44.34
C ASP A 233 11.58 -7.78 43.36
N ASP A 234 12.43 -6.85 43.82
CA ASP A 234 13.08 -5.85 42.97
C ASP A 234 14.10 -6.53 42.04
N ALA A 235 14.92 -7.46 42.54
CA ALA A 235 15.85 -8.23 41.72
C ALA A 235 15.14 -9.16 40.69
N GLU A 236 14.04 -9.81 41.08
CA GLU A 236 13.19 -10.60 40.17
C GLU A 236 12.56 -9.73 39.08
N ARG A 237 12.09 -8.52 39.44
CA ARG A 237 11.60 -7.52 38.48
C ARG A 237 12.69 -7.13 37.50
N ASP A 238 13.88 -6.79 37.98
CA ASP A 238 14.94 -6.20 37.14
C ASP A 238 15.51 -7.22 36.14
N GLU A 239 15.64 -8.49 36.53
CA GLU A 239 16.02 -9.56 35.60
C GLU A 239 14.92 -9.83 34.56
N ARG A 240 13.63 -9.85 34.96
CA ARG A 240 12.52 -9.98 33.99
C ARG A 240 12.41 -8.76 33.08
N GLY A 241 12.66 -7.56 33.58
CA GLY A 241 12.71 -6.32 32.81
C GLY A 241 13.84 -6.34 31.78
N ARG A 242 15.02 -6.83 32.16
CA ARG A 242 16.16 -7.05 31.24
C ARG A 242 15.78 -8.00 30.10
N VAL A 243 15.22 -9.17 30.42
CA VAL A 243 14.78 -10.15 29.42
C VAL A 243 13.66 -9.58 28.53
N ALA A 244 12.67 -8.89 29.10
CA ALA A 244 11.59 -8.24 28.36
C ALA A 244 12.11 -7.16 27.40
N ALA A 245 13.09 -6.35 27.82
CA ALA A 245 13.72 -5.34 26.96
C ALA A 245 14.54 -5.98 25.83
N GLU A 246 15.29 -7.05 26.11
CA GLU A 246 16.06 -7.80 25.10
C GLU A 246 15.15 -8.45 24.05
N GLU A 247 14.01 -9.02 24.47
CA GLU A 247 13.02 -9.61 23.56
C GLU A 247 12.25 -8.56 22.76
N SER A 248 11.80 -7.44 23.36
CA SER A 248 11.18 -6.33 22.64
C SER A 248 12.12 -5.74 21.60
N ALA A 249 13.36 -5.41 21.98
CA ALA A 249 14.35 -4.84 21.05
C ALA A 249 14.72 -5.82 19.93
N ARG A 250 14.65 -7.15 20.16
CA ARG A 250 14.78 -8.16 19.11
C ARG A 250 13.59 -8.14 18.16
N ALA A 251 12.36 -8.10 18.68
CA ALA A 251 11.15 -8.05 17.87
C ALA A 251 11.05 -6.76 17.02
N GLU A 252 11.50 -5.62 17.56
CA GLU A 252 11.60 -4.35 16.85
C GLU A 252 12.59 -4.40 15.68
N ARG A 253 13.77 -5.02 15.87
CA ARG A 253 14.74 -5.25 14.78
C ARG A 253 14.15 -6.14 13.69
N GLU A 254 13.50 -7.24 14.06
CA GLU A 254 12.88 -8.15 13.10
C GLU A 254 11.72 -7.47 12.33
N LEU A 255 10.91 -6.62 13.00
CA LEU A 255 9.90 -5.78 12.34
C LEU A 255 10.51 -4.78 11.35
N ALA A 256 11.65 -4.18 11.68
CA ALA A 256 12.36 -3.24 10.81
C ALA A 256 12.97 -3.94 9.58
N GLU A 257 13.53 -5.14 9.75
CA GLU A 257 14.00 -6.00 8.66
C GLU A 257 12.84 -6.40 7.73
N LEU A 258 11.74 -6.90 8.29
CA LEU A 258 10.52 -7.24 7.55
C LEU A 258 10.01 -6.05 6.74
N GLY A 259 9.90 -4.87 7.36
CA GLY A 259 9.45 -3.61 6.75
C GLY A 259 10.36 -3.10 5.63
N SER A 260 11.68 -3.32 5.72
CA SER A 260 12.66 -2.86 4.73
C SER A 260 12.66 -3.64 3.40
N GLY A 261 11.97 -4.78 3.35
CA GLY A 261 11.99 -5.68 2.19
C GLY A 261 13.17 -6.66 2.16
N ALA A 262 14.00 -6.71 3.20
CA ALA A 262 15.12 -7.65 3.32
C ALA A 262 14.66 -9.11 3.04
N GLY A 263 15.36 -9.80 2.14
CA GLY A 263 15.07 -11.17 1.73
C GLY A 263 13.86 -11.38 0.80
N LEU A 264 13.13 -10.33 0.40
CA LEU A 264 12.00 -10.46 -0.54
C LEU A 264 12.44 -10.70 -1.99
N PHE A 265 13.59 -10.12 -2.38
CA PHE A 265 14.25 -10.36 -3.66
C PHE A 265 15.73 -10.65 -3.40
N ALA A 266 16.32 -11.58 -4.15
CA ALA A 266 17.70 -12.04 -3.94
C ALA A 266 18.77 -10.97 -4.19
N ASP A 267 18.42 -9.94 -4.97
CA ASP A 267 19.25 -8.79 -5.32
C ASP A 267 18.80 -7.49 -4.62
N TRP A 268 17.84 -7.56 -3.69
CA TRP A 268 17.47 -6.41 -2.87
C TRP A 268 18.67 -6.00 -2.02
N PRO A 269 19.14 -4.75 -2.06
CA PRO A 269 20.26 -4.34 -1.24
C PRO A 269 19.90 -4.53 0.23
N ALA A 270 20.85 -5.02 1.04
CA ALA A 270 20.74 -4.86 2.48
C ALA A 270 20.51 -3.37 2.79
N ARG A 271 19.64 -3.08 3.77
CA ARG A 271 19.41 -1.72 4.24
C ARG A 271 20.79 -1.09 4.52
N PRO A 272 21.12 0.10 3.98
CA PRO A 272 22.37 0.75 4.33
C PRO A 272 22.38 0.93 5.85
N ASP A 273 23.43 0.42 6.50
CA ASP A 273 23.57 0.50 7.95
C ASP A 273 23.38 1.95 8.39
N GLY A 274 22.67 2.13 9.52
CA GLY A 274 22.19 3.43 9.96
C GLY A 274 23.34 4.39 10.22
N GLY A 275 23.73 5.14 9.18
CA GLY A 275 24.70 6.23 9.27
C GLY A 275 24.20 7.21 10.29
N ALA A 276 24.83 7.22 11.46
CA ALA A 276 24.41 8.03 12.59
C ALA A 276 24.42 9.50 12.16
N ASP A 277 23.31 10.19 12.42
CA ASP A 277 23.13 11.60 12.11
C ASP A 277 24.19 12.40 12.91
N ARG A 278 25.20 12.89 12.19
CA ARG A 278 26.43 13.48 12.78
C ARG A 278 26.73 14.89 12.27
N ASP A 279 25.93 15.40 11.33
CA ASP A 279 26.04 16.75 10.78
C ASP A 279 24.90 17.67 11.28
N ALA A 280 24.24 17.28 12.38
CA ALA A 280 23.21 18.04 13.08
C ALA A 280 23.77 18.88 14.26
N ASP A 281 25.00 19.40 14.14
CA ASP A 281 25.61 20.32 15.12
C ASP A 281 26.71 21.19 14.48
N ARG A 282 26.31 22.14 13.62
CA ARG A 282 27.17 23.18 13.01
C ARG A 282 26.41 24.46 12.63
#